data_AF-V9G7F7-F1
#
_entry.id   AF-V9G7F7-F1
#
_cell.length_a   1.000
_cell.length_b   1.000
_cell.length_c   1.000
_cell.angle_alpha   90.00
_cell.angle_beta   90.00
_cell.angle_gamma   90.00
#
_symmetry.space_group_name_H-M   'P 1'
#
loop_
_entity.id
_entity.type
_entity.pdbx_description
1 polymer ?
#
loop_
_entity_poly.entity_id
_entity_poly.type
_entity_poly.pdbx_seq_one_letter_code
_entity_poly.pdbx_strand_id
1 'polypeptide(L)'
;MNQWKTWQRFLCCLFIVAVSSQAMVYTADAYNIILSESHVTTDISRNEYVETIERSGSDYVEMSKYYAFSVVGFSDMHRYLNVPDPEEQGKRRVSSSMAVLAPRDDQVLNTVKVTATGYTAGYESTGKKPGHPQYGITYSGVKVKRDRNTLSTIAADPKVFPLGSILYIPDYGYGIVADIGSAIKGQKIDLYFATTKQVFKEWGKKDVEVQVIKTGSGKCTEEMLQMLGEAIETYHFLPPSVLDESI
;
A
#
# COMPACT_ATOMS: atom_id res chain seq x y z
N MET A 1 71.45 9.46 -24.45
CA MET A 1 70.81 10.22 -23.35
C MET A 1 69.40 10.59 -23.79
N ASN A 2 68.28 10.21 -23.17
CA ASN A 2 68.01 9.45 -21.94
C ASN A 2 66.63 8.79 -22.10
N GLN A 3 66.56 7.58 -22.66
CA GLN A 3 65.34 6.76 -22.69
C GLN A 3 64.99 6.18 -21.30
N TRP A 4 65.85 6.39 -20.30
CA TRP A 4 65.68 5.93 -18.91
C TRP A 4 64.69 6.79 -18.10
N LYS A 5 64.42 8.04 -18.49
CA LYS A 5 63.52 8.95 -17.76
C LYS A 5 62.03 8.79 -18.11
N THR A 6 61.71 8.14 -19.23
CA THR A 6 60.33 7.96 -19.70
C THR A 6 59.67 6.74 -19.06
N TRP A 7 60.44 5.67 -18.84
CA TRP A 7 59.95 4.43 -18.22
C TRP A 7 59.70 4.55 -16.70
N GLN A 8 60.45 5.40 -16.00
CA GLN A 8 60.17 5.71 -14.58
C GLN A 8 58.84 6.43 -14.36
N ARG A 9 58.33 7.18 -15.35
CA ARG A 9 57.04 7.87 -15.27
C ARG A 9 55.84 6.92 -15.47
N PHE A 10 56.00 5.89 -16.30
CA PHE A 10 54.96 4.87 -16.49
C PHE A 10 54.85 3.91 -15.30
N LEU A 11 55.96 3.54 -14.66
CA LEU A 11 55.96 2.66 -13.49
C LEU A 11 55.41 3.33 -12.21
N CYS A 12 55.59 4.65 -12.04
CA CYS A 12 54.97 5.39 -10.92
C CYS A 12 53.44 5.55 -11.10
N CYS A 13 52.92 5.71 -12.32
CA CYS A 13 51.48 5.82 -12.54
C CYS A 13 50.75 4.48 -12.28
N LEU A 14 51.37 3.35 -12.61
CA LEU A 14 50.78 2.02 -12.36
C LEU A 14 50.70 1.67 -10.86
N PHE A 15 51.62 2.18 -10.05
CA PHE A 15 51.59 2.00 -8.58
C PHE A 15 50.57 2.92 -7.88
N ILE A 16 50.30 4.13 -8.40
CA ILE A 16 49.31 5.05 -7.82
C ILE A 16 47.87 4.57 -8.07
N VAL A 17 47.60 3.95 -9.22
CA VAL A 17 46.26 3.39 -9.54
C VAL A 17 45.94 2.14 -8.71
N ALA A 18 46.95 1.31 -8.40
CA ALA A 18 46.75 0.09 -7.61
C ALA A 18 46.46 0.36 -6.12
N VAL A 19 46.95 1.48 -5.57
CA VAL A 19 46.70 1.87 -4.16
C VAL A 19 45.33 2.55 -3.99
N SER A 20 44.77 3.17 -5.03
CA SER A 20 43.40 3.71 -4.97
C SER A 20 42.29 2.67 -5.10
N SER A 21 42.57 1.48 -5.64
CA SER A 21 41.56 0.42 -5.81
C SER A 21 41.25 -0.37 -4.53
N GLN A 22 41.95 -0.12 -3.43
CA GLN A 22 41.62 -0.69 -2.10
C GLN A 22 40.77 0.23 -1.22
N ALA A 23 40.45 1.45 -1.68
CA ALA A 23 39.58 2.38 -0.96
C ALA A 23 38.10 2.35 -1.43
N MET A 24 37.76 1.58 -2.46
CA MET A 24 36.40 1.55 -3.04
C MET A 24 35.71 0.19 -2.83
N VAL A 25 35.76 -0.32 -1.60
CA VAL A 25 34.89 -1.42 -1.11
C VAL A 25 34.04 -0.97 0.09
N TYR A 26 34.22 0.25 0.58
CA TYR A 26 33.34 0.85 1.58
C TYR A 26 32.51 1.95 0.94
N THR A 27 31.35 1.59 0.38
CA THR A 27 30.09 2.39 0.30
C THR A 27 29.14 1.73 -0.71
N ALA A 28 28.79 0.46 -0.51
CA ALA A 28 27.67 -0.16 -1.25
C ALA A 28 26.33 0.00 -0.52
N ASP A 29 26.30 0.63 0.66
CA ASP A 29 25.11 0.75 1.52
C ASP A 29 24.42 2.13 1.48
N ALA A 30 24.72 3.02 0.52
CA ALA A 30 24.26 4.42 0.58
C ALA A 30 23.48 4.97 -0.63
N TYR A 31 23.08 4.15 -1.62
CA TYR A 31 22.33 4.63 -2.78
C TYR A 31 20.96 3.95 -2.91
N ASN A 32 20.03 4.33 -2.04
CA ASN A 32 18.58 4.17 -2.25
C ASN A 32 17.78 5.31 -1.59
N ILE A 33 18.36 6.51 -1.58
CA ILE A 33 17.65 7.73 -1.21
C ILE A 33 17.78 8.66 -2.40
N ILE A 34 16.67 9.32 -2.75
CA ILE A 34 16.49 10.28 -3.84
C ILE A 34 16.09 9.60 -5.15
N LEU A 35 14.77 9.46 -5.35
CA LEU A 35 14.04 9.96 -6.52
C LEU A 35 12.53 9.90 -6.20
N SER A 36 12.13 10.66 -5.18
CA SER A 36 10.78 11.22 -5.08
C SER A 36 10.88 12.67 -5.55
N GLU A 37 9.94 13.09 -6.41
CA GLU A 37 9.35 14.43 -6.54
C GLU A 37 9.18 14.89 -8.00
N SER A 38 7.92 14.92 -8.43
CA SER A 38 7.25 16.06 -9.12
C SER A 38 5.83 15.59 -9.51
N HIS A 39 4.82 15.87 -8.68
CA HIS A 39 3.83 16.98 -8.77
C HIS A 39 3.17 17.12 -10.17
N VAL A 40 1.92 16.68 -10.35
CA VAL A 40 0.60 17.33 -10.03
C VAL A 40 0.26 18.52 -10.94
N THR A 41 -0.81 18.41 -11.75
CA THR A 41 -2.06 19.24 -11.75
C THR A 41 -2.94 19.03 -13.01
N THR A 42 -4.23 18.70 -12.80
CA THR A 42 -5.52 19.17 -13.41
C THR A 42 -5.57 19.64 -14.90
N ASP A 43 -6.62 19.48 -15.73
CA ASP A 43 -8.05 19.26 -15.54
C ASP A 43 -8.75 18.94 -16.90
N ILE A 44 -9.91 18.27 -16.83
CA ILE A 44 -11.13 18.34 -17.69
C ILE A 44 -11.08 18.28 -19.25
N SER A 45 -11.77 17.24 -19.76
CA SER A 45 -12.71 17.18 -20.92
C SER A 45 -12.37 16.26 -22.12
N ARG A 46 -13.08 15.12 -22.10
CA ARG A 46 -13.87 14.49 -23.18
C ARG A 46 -13.42 14.62 -24.65
N ASN A 47 -13.10 13.44 -25.18
CA ASN A 47 -13.20 12.91 -26.55
C ASN A 47 -12.19 13.35 -27.63
N GLU A 48 -11.23 12.44 -27.83
CA GLU A 48 -11.00 11.72 -29.10
C GLU A 48 -10.49 12.54 -30.30
N TYR A 49 -9.17 12.72 -30.34
CA TYR A 49 -8.40 12.55 -31.56
C TYR A 49 -7.01 12.03 -31.20
N VAL A 50 -6.67 10.86 -31.72
CA VAL A 50 -5.34 10.25 -31.63
C VAL A 50 -4.51 10.87 -32.74
N GLU A 51 -3.54 11.70 -32.38
CA GLU A 51 -2.41 12.02 -33.26
C GLU A 51 -1.12 12.16 -32.43
N THR A 52 -0.27 11.16 -32.65
CA THR A 52 1.19 11.12 -32.49
C THR A 52 1.89 12.42 -32.08
N ILE A 53 2.47 12.42 -30.87
CA ILE A 53 3.74 13.08 -30.61
C ILE A 53 4.75 12.01 -30.20
N GLU A 54 5.46 11.50 -31.21
CA GLU A 54 6.80 10.98 -31.04
C GLU A 54 7.72 12.12 -30.57
N ARG A 55 8.20 12.09 -29.33
CA ARG A 55 9.59 12.41 -28.96
C ARG A 55 9.79 12.38 -27.45
N SER A 56 10.98 11.94 -27.05
CA SER A 56 11.53 11.90 -25.68
C SER A 56 11.35 10.58 -24.90
N GLY A 57 11.50 9.44 -25.57
CA GLY A 57 11.70 8.14 -24.90
C GLY A 57 13.05 7.46 -25.23
N SER A 58 13.81 7.98 -26.21
CA SER A 58 15.02 7.31 -26.72
C SER A 58 16.23 7.48 -25.83
N ASP A 59 16.41 8.65 -25.22
CA ASP A 59 17.70 9.03 -24.66
C ASP A 59 18.01 8.29 -23.34
N TYR A 60 16.99 7.99 -22.54
CA TYR A 60 17.16 7.24 -21.29
C TYR A 60 17.38 5.74 -21.52
N VAL A 61 16.75 5.17 -22.54
CA VAL A 61 16.90 3.76 -22.88
C VAL A 61 18.27 3.50 -23.52
N GLU A 62 18.77 4.40 -24.38
CA GLU A 62 20.13 4.31 -24.91
C GLU A 62 21.19 4.41 -23.81
N MET A 63 21.03 5.34 -22.87
CA MET A 63 21.94 5.51 -21.73
C MET A 63 22.12 4.20 -20.95
N SER A 64 21.01 3.52 -20.63
CA SER A 64 21.06 2.25 -19.89
C SER A 64 21.81 1.14 -20.64
N LYS A 65 21.72 1.10 -21.98
CA LYS A 65 22.43 0.14 -22.84
C LYS A 65 23.92 0.40 -22.91
N TYR A 66 24.34 1.66 -22.97
CA TYR A 66 25.77 2.04 -22.92
C TYR A 66 26.41 1.68 -21.58
N TYR A 67 25.70 1.91 -20.46
CA TYR A 67 26.18 1.51 -19.14
C TYR A 67 26.30 -0.02 -19.02
N ALA A 68 25.31 -0.77 -19.50
CA ALA A 68 25.38 -2.23 -19.56
C ALA A 68 26.57 -2.72 -20.40
N PHE A 69 26.90 -2.06 -21.51
CA PHE A 69 28.07 -2.40 -22.33
C PHE A 69 29.40 -2.22 -21.58
N SER A 70 29.52 -1.12 -20.83
CA SER A 70 30.74 -0.80 -20.08
C SER A 70 31.05 -1.77 -18.94
N VAL A 71 30.03 -2.43 -18.40
CA VAL A 71 30.15 -3.29 -17.21
C VAL A 71 30.40 -4.76 -17.59
N VAL A 72 29.84 -5.25 -18.69
CA VAL A 72 29.74 -6.71 -18.92
C VAL A 72 30.55 -7.23 -20.13
N GLY A 73 30.96 -6.36 -21.06
CA GLY A 73 31.71 -6.76 -22.26
C GLY A 73 30.91 -7.64 -23.23
N PHE A 74 31.41 -7.79 -24.47
CA PHE A 74 30.67 -8.38 -25.61
C PHE A 74 30.16 -9.82 -25.40
N SER A 75 30.78 -10.60 -24.51
CA SER A 75 30.56 -12.04 -24.40
C SER A 75 29.23 -12.44 -23.76
N ASP A 76 28.61 -11.55 -22.96
CA ASP A 76 27.39 -11.85 -22.18
C ASP A 76 26.18 -10.98 -22.57
N MET A 77 26.29 -10.21 -23.66
CA MET A 77 25.25 -9.27 -24.09
C MET A 77 23.92 -9.94 -24.46
N HIS A 78 23.96 -11.18 -24.98
CA HIS A 78 22.76 -11.95 -25.32
C HIS A 78 21.86 -12.27 -24.12
N ARG A 79 22.42 -12.29 -22.89
CA ARG A 79 21.64 -12.52 -21.67
C ARG A 79 20.78 -11.31 -21.29
N TYR A 80 21.16 -10.10 -21.74
CA TYR A 80 20.49 -8.84 -21.41
C TYR A 80 19.70 -8.22 -22.58
N LEU A 81 19.86 -8.74 -23.80
CA LEU A 81 19.14 -8.27 -24.99
C LEU A 81 17.84 -9.02 -25.30
N ASN A 82 17.49 -10.07 -24.54
CA ASN A 82 16.19 -10.72 -24.69
C ASN A 82 15.10 -9.87 -24.02
N VAL A 83 14.63 -8.85 -24.74
CA VAL A 83 13.31 -8.26 -24.51
C VAL A 83 12.29 -9.27 -25.05
N PRO A 84 11.37 -9.80 -24.23
CA PRO A 84 10.33 -10.69 -24.73
C PRO A 84 9.49 -9.98 -25.80
N ASP A 85 9.14 -10.70 -26.85
CA ASP A 85 8.25 -10.26 -27.94
C ASP A 85 6.92 -9.72 -27.35
N PRO A 86 6.39 -8.55 -27.78
CA PRO A 86 5.20 -7.95 -27.16
C PRO A 86 3.90 -8.77 -27.31
N GLU A 87 3.90 -9.85 -28.09
CA GLU A 87 2.69 -10.61 -28.43
C GLU A 87 2.35 -11.80 -27.51
N GLU A 88 2.96 -11.92 -26.32
CA GLU A 88 2.52 -12.90 -25.31
C GLU A 88 1.96 -12.29 -24.02
N GLN A 89 1.28 -11.13 -24.10
CA GLN A 89 0.41 -10.67 -23.01
C GLN A 89 -0.97 -11.34 -23.05
N GLY A 90 -0.98 -12.66 -22.97
CA GLY A 90 -2.16 -13.43 -22.61
C GLY A 90 -2.49 -13.21 -21.13
N LYS A 91 -3.38 -12.25 -20.83
CA LYS A 91 -4.08 -12.05 -19.54
C LYS A 91 -3.29 -12.55 -18.31
N ARG A 92 -2.25 -11.83 -17.89
CA ARG A 92 -1.72 -11.99 -16.54
C ARG A 92 -2.85 -11.60 -15.58
N ARG A 93 -3.55 -12.60 -15.03
CA ARG A 93 -4.38 -12.41 -13.84
C ARG A 93 -3.43 -11.90 -12.77
N VAL A 94 -3.53 -10.61 -12.44
CA VAL A 94 -2.91 -10.06 -11.24
C VAL A 94 -3.44 -10.91 -10.09
N SER A 95 -2.55 -11.68 -9.46
CA SER A 95 -2.92 -12.54 -8.34
C SER A 95 -3.32 -11.63 -7.18
N SER A 96 -4.63 -11.43 -7.01
CA SER A 96 -5.25 -10.58 -6.00
C SER A 96 -5.15 -11.17 -4.58
N SER A 97 -3.96 -11.49 -4.11
CA SER A 97 -3.80 -12.25 -2.86
C SER A 97 -2.67 -11.77 -1.94
N MET A 98 -2.14 -10.56 -2.14
CA MET A 98 -1.30 -9.97 -1.09
C MET A 98 -2.20 -9.55 0.09
N ALA A 99 -1.91 -10.12 1.26
CA ALA A 99 -2.57 -9.73 2.49
C ALA A 99 -2.18 -8.29 2.85
N VAL A 100 -3.12 -7.54 3.42
CA VAL A 100 -2.87 -6.20 3.92
C VAL A 100 -1.79 -6.23 5.00
N LEU A 101 -0.84 -5.32 4.91
CA LEU A 101 0.23 -5.16 5.89
C LEU A 101 -0.29 -4.45 7.14
N ALA A 102 0.19 -4.89 8.29
CA ALA A 102 -0.01 -4.18 9.55
C ALA A 102 0.54 -2.74 9.47
N PRO A 103 -0.04 -1.78 10.21
CA PRO A 103 0.49 -0.43 10.26
C PRO A 103 1.89 -0.45 10.87
N ARG A 104 2.69 0.54 10.51
CA ARG A 104 4.00 0.74 11.14
C ARG A 104 3.82 1.29 12.55
N ASP A 105 4.80 1.03 13.41
CA ASP A 105 4.76 1.46 14.82
C ASP A 105 4.59 2.98 14.98
N ASP A 106 5.15 3.79 14.06
CA ASP A 106 5.00 5.25 14.05
C ASP A 106 3.58 5.73 13.74
N GLN A 107 2.75 4.88 13.14
CA GLN A 107 1.36 5.19 12.80
C GLN A 107 0.37 4.80 13.90
N VAL A 108 0.80 4.01 14.89
CA VAL A 108 -0.07 3.54 15.96
C VAL A 108 -0.13 4.59 17.06
N LEU A 109 -1.30 5.21 17.24
CA LEU A 109 -1.54 6.19 18.30
C LEU A 109 -1.56 5.52 19.68
N ASN A 110 -2.27 4.40 19.78
CA ASN A 110 -2.34 3.59 20.99
C ASN A 110 -2.89 2.19 20.68
N THR A 111 -2.59 1.25 21.57
CA THR A 111 -3.15 -0.11 21.53
C THR A 111 -4.21 -0.26 22.62
N VAL A 112 -5.36 -0.81 22.27
CA VAL A 112 -6.48 -1.00 23.20
C VAL A 112 -6.90 -2.46 23.19
N LYS A 113 -7.04 -3.05 24.37
CA LYS A 113 -7.60 -4.40 24.50
C LYS A 113 -9.13 -4.32 24.44
N VAL A 114 -9.73 -5.02 23.49
CA VAL A 114 -11.18 -5.00 23.26
C VAL A 114 -11.73 -6.41 23.20
N THR A 115 -13.00 -6.57 23.59
CA THR A 115 -13.75 -7.77 23.24
C THR A 115 -14.33 -7.60 21.83
N ALA A 116 -13.92 -8.46 20.90
CA ALA A 116 -14.39 -8.42 19.52
C ALA A 116 -15.39 -9.56 19.24
N THR A 117 -16.55 -9.21 18.69
CA THR A 117 -17.55 -10.14 18.14
C THR A 117 -17.65 -9.98 16.62
N GLY A 118 -18.42 -10.84 15.96
CA GLY A 118 -18.76 -10.66 14.55
C GLY A 118 -20.28 -10.58 14.35
N TYR A 119 -20.69 -9.71 13.43
CA TYR A 119 -22.09 -9.51 13.04
C TYR A 119 -22.27 -9.49 11.52
N THR A 120 -23.52 -9.48 11.09
CA THR A 120 -23.92 -9.51 9.69
C THR A 120 -24.97 -8.42 9.41
N ALA A 121 -25.31 -8.21 8.14
CA ALA A 121 -26.45 -7.35 7.78
C ALA A 121 -27.81 -8.03 8.02
N GLY A 122 -27.80 -9.34 8.31
CA GLY A 122 -28.98 -10.18 8.38
C GLY A 122 -29.91 -9.88 9.55
N TYR A 123 -31.05 -10.57 9.55
CA TYR A 123 -32.11 -10.41 10.54
C TYR A 123 -31.61 -10.73 11.96
N GLU A 124 -30.72 -11.71 12.08
CA GLU A 124 -30.09 -12.14 13.32
C GLU A 124 -29.31 -11.04 14.05
N SER A 125 -28.78 -10.06 13.31
CA SER A 125 -27.95 -8.97 13.86
C SER A 125 -28.72 -7.64 13.88
N THR A 126 -29.51 -7.36 12.83
CA THR A 126 -30.13 -6.04 12.62
C THR A 126 -31.66 -6.05 12.68
N GLY A 127 -32.30 -7.22 12.72
CA GLY A 127 -33.75 -7.35 12.58
C GLY A 127 -34.30 -7.05 11.19
N LYS A 128 -33.44 -6.82 10.18
CA LYS A 128 -33.83 -6.45 8.81
C LYS A 128 -33.63 -7.60 7.83
N LYS A 129 -34.44 -7.67 6.78
CA LYS A 129 -34.35 -8.65 5.70
C LYS A 129 -33.85 -8.00 4.40
N PRO A 130 -33.22 -8.77 3.49
CA PRO A 130 -32.93 -8.30 2.14
C PRO A 130 -34.19 -7.72 1.49
N GLY A 131 -34.09 -6.49 0.98
CA GLY A 131 -35.22 -5.73 0.43
C GLY A 131 -35.75 -4.61 1.33
N HIS A 132 -35.36 -4.56 2.61
CA HIS A 132 -35.65 -3.41 3.47
C HIS A 132 -34.78 -2.19 3.05
N PRO A 133 -35.31 -0.95 3.00
CA PRO A 133 -34.54 0.23 2.56
C PRO A 133 -33.26 0.48 3.34
N GLN A 134 -33.26 0.12 4.63
CA GLN A 134 -32.11 0.27 5.53
C GLN A 134 -31.30 -1.03 5.73
N TYR A 135 -31.49 -2.04 4.87
CA TYR A 135 -30.73 -3.27 4.93
C TYR A 135 -29.26 -3.00 4.57
N GLY A 136 -28.34 -3.39 5.46
CA GLY A 136 -26.91 -3.14 5.27
C GLY A 136 -26.49 -1.66 5.35
N ILE A 137 -27.33 -0.78 5.88
CA ILE A 137 -26.98 0.62 6.16
C ILE A 137 -26.54 0.74 7.62
N THR A 138 -25.33 1.24 7.84
CA THR A 138 -24.73 1.49 9.16
C THR A 138 -25.31 2.76 9.80
N TYR A 139 -25.00 2.99 11.08
CA TYR A 139 -25.37 4.22 11.77
C TYR A 139 -24.88 5.50 11.07
N SER A 140 -23.68 5.50 10.47
CA SER A 140 -23.16 6.68 9.77
C SER A 140 -23.86 6.95 8.43
N GLY A 141 -24.66 6.00 7.94
CA GLY A 141 -25.35 6.09 6.65
C GLY A 141 -24.63 5.41 5.50
N VAL A 142 -23.37 4.96 5.69
CA VAL A 142 -22.63 4.20 4.67
C VAL A 142 -23.08 2.74 4.65
N LYS A 143 -22.90 2.08 3.51
CA LYS A 143 -23.16 0.64 3.40
C LYS A 143 -22.10 -0.18 4.11
N VAL A 144 -22.53 -1.25 4.75
CA VAL A 144 -21.62 -2.25 5.33
C VAL A 144 -20.70 -2.81 4.25
N LYS A 145 -19.40 -2.86 4.54
CA LYS A 145 -18.36 -3.34 3.64
C LYS A 145 -17.49 -4.34 4.37
N ARG A 146 -17.28 -5.52 3.78
CA ARG A 146 -16.32 -6.52 4.25
C ARG A 146 -15.33 -6.82 3.15
N ASP A 147 -14.07 -6.51 3.41
CA ASP A 147 -12.95 -6.88 2.56
C ASP A 147 -11.71 -7.16 3.42
N ARG A 148 -11.04 -8.29 3.15
CA ARG A 148 -9.81 -8.72 3.84
C ARG A 148 -8.57 -8.01 3.29
N ASN A 149 -8.65 -7.52 2.05
CA ASN A 149 -7.55 -6.95 1.29
C ASN A 149 -7.60 -5.42 1.23
N THR A 150 -8.68 -4.80 1.72
CA THR A 150 -8.84 -3.33 1.76
C THR A 150 -9.32 -2.86 3.14
N LEU A 151 -10.49 -2.22 3.21
CA LEU A 151 -11.11 -1.65 4.40
C LEU A 151 -12.46 -2.29 4.65
N SER A 152 -12.73 -2.63 5.91
CA SER A 152 -14.04 -3.12 6.36
C SER A 152 -14.72 -2.13 7.31
N THR A 153 -16.05 -2.09 7.30
CA THR A 153 -16.84 -1.33 8.29
C THR A 153 -16.98 -2.12 9.58
N ILE A 154 -16.82 -1.47 10.72
CA ILE A 154 -17.01 -2.07 12.05
C ILE A 154 -17.96 -1.24 12.90
N ALA A 155 -18.54 -1.87 13.93
CA ALA A 155 -19.35 -1.21 14.95
C ALA A 155 -18.57 -1.04 16.25
N ALA A 156 -18.72 0.11 16.92
CA ALA A 156 -18.06 0.38 18.19
C ALA A 156 -18.89 1.34 19.08
N ASP A 157 -18.43 1.55 20.32
CA ASP A 157 -18.95 2.63 21.16
C ASP A 157 -18.31 3.97 20.76
N PRO A 158 -19.08 4.98 20.31
CA PRO A 158 -18.53 6.28 19.90
C PRO A 158 -17.82 7.05 21.03
N LYS A 159 -18.06 6.69 22.30
CA LYS A 159 -17.34 7.28 23.44
C LYS A 159 -15.91 6.79 23.55
N VAL A 160 -15.61 5.62 23.00
CA VAL A 160 -14.26 5.01 23.02
C VAL A 160 -13.61 5.16 21.64
N PHE A 161 -14.35 4.83 20.59
CA PHE A 161 -13.91 4.95 19.20
C PHE A 161 -14.97 5.76 18.42
N PRO A 162 -14.79 7.08 18.29
CA PRO A 162 -15.70 7.92 17.50
C PRO A 162 -15.88 7.40 16.07
N LEU A 163 -17.03 7.69 15.45
CA LEU A 163 -17.25 7.38 14.03
C LEU A 163 -16.11 7.95 13.18
N GLY A 164 -15.67 7.16 12.20
CA GLY A 164 -14.51 7.46 11.36
C GLY A 164 -13.17 6.99 11.94
N SER A 165 -13.12 6.47 13.17
CA SER A 165 -11.86 5.95 13.72
C SER A 165 -11.36 4.78 12.89
N ILE A 166 -10.06 4.74 12.65
CA ILE A 166 -9.38 3.72 11.84
C ILE A 166 -8.58 2.83 12.77
N LEU A 167 -8.89 1.54 12.76
CA LEU A 167 -8.28 0.51 13.58
C LEU A 167 -7.60 -0.53 12.69
N TYR A 168 -6.47 -1.05 13.13
CA TYR A 168 -5.97 -2.33 12.65
C TYR A 168 -6.32 -3.42 13.67
N ILE A 169 -6.98 -4.46 13.19
CA ILE A 169 -7.46 -5.58 13.99
C ILE A 169 -6.72 -6.84 13.50
N PRO A 170 -5.86 -7.45 14.32
CA PRO A 170 -5.15 -8.67 13.96
C PRO A 170 -6.10 -9.76 13.47
N ASP A 171 -5.69 -10.49 12.42
CA ASP A 171 -6.47 -11.53 11.71
C ASP A 171 -7.75 -11.06 10.99
N TYR A 172 -8.12 -9.77 11.08
CA TYR A 172 -9.29 -9.22 10.39
C TYR A 172 -8.92 -8.22 9.29
N GLY A 173 -7.97 -7.32 9.56
CA GLY A 173 -7.50 -6.25 8.67
C GLY A 173 -7.81 -4.84 9.19
N TYR A 174 -7.78 -3.84 8.30
CA TYR A 174 -8.18 -2.48 8.63
C TYR A 174 -9.72 -2.38 8.76
N GLY A 175 -10.15 -1.70 9.83
CA GLY A 175 -11.54 -1.41 10.12
C GLY A 175 -11.78 0.08 10.31
N ILE A 176 -12.84 0.62 9.69
CA ILE A 176 -13.35 1.96 9.97
C ILE A 176 -14.62 1.88 10.80
N VAL A 177 -14.69 2.65 11.89
CA VAL A 177 -15.89 2.72 12.74
C VAL A 177 -16.99 3.47 12.01
N ALA A 178 -17.96 2.73 11.49
CA ALA A 178 -19.09 3.28 10.72
C ALA A 178 -20.43 3.04 11.42
N ASP A 179 -20.50 2.09 12.35
CA ASP A 179 -21.75 1.64 12.95
C ASP A 179 -21.73 1.72 14.48
N ILE A 180 -22.93 1.74 15.08
CA ILE A 180 -23.13 1.79 16.52
C ILE A 180 -24.14 0.72 16.92
N GLY A 181 -23.71 -0.21 17.79
CA GLY A 181 -24.60 -1.22 18.36
C GLY A 181 -25.12 -0.84 19.75
N SER A 182 -26.36 -1.22 20.07
CA SER A 182 -26.93 -1.04 21.41
C SER A 182 -26.19 -1.89 22.46
N ALA A 183 -25.75 -3.10 22.10
CA ALA A 183 -24.98 -4.01 22.95
C ALA A 183 -23.45 -3.82 22.88
N ILE A 184 -23.00 -2.89 22.02
CA ILE A 184 -21.59 -2.55 21.78
C ILE A 184 -21.26 -1.28 22.58
N LYS A 185 -20.77 -1.48 23.80
CA LYS A 185 -20.48 -0.43 24.79
C LYS A 185 -19.11 -0.64 25.42
N GLY A 186 -18.41 0.46 25.70
CA GLY A 186 -17.05 0.46 26.22
C GLY A 186 -16.03 -0.10 25.22
N GLN A 187 -15.06 -0.86 25.72
CA GLN A 187 -14.00 -1.51 24.93
C GLN A 187 -14.53 -2.79 24.25
N LYS A 188 -15.62 -2.66 23.48
CA LYS A 188 -16.19 -3.73 22.66
C LYS A 188 -16.31 -3.25 21.23
N ILE A 189 -15.99 -4.13 20.29
CA ILE A 189 -16.18 -3.91 18.86
C ILE A 189 -16.96 -5.07 18.23
N ASP A 190 -17.69 -4.78 17.15
CA ASP A 190 -18.38 -5.78 16.35
C ASP A 190 -17.88 -5.71 14.91
N LEU A 191 -17.37 -6.82 14.40
CA LEU A 191 -16.74 -6.91 13.10
C LEU A 191 -17.74 -7.38 12.07
N TYR A 192 -17.89 -6.63 10.98
CA TYR A 192 -18.84 -7.01 9.94
C TYR A 192 -18.34 -8.21 9.13
N PHE A 193 -19.23 -9.15 8.86
CA PHE A 193 -19.06 -10.27 7.94
C PHE A 193 -20.29 -10.39 7.02
N ALA A 194 -20.08 -10.90 5.81
CA ALA A 194 -21.17 -11.05 4.86
C ALA A 194 -22.16 -12.16 5.27
N THR A 195 -21.70 -13.18 6.01
CA THR A 195 -22.53 -14.33 6.41
C THR A 195 -22.19 -14.80 7.83
N THR A 196 -23.17 -15.38 8.52
CA THR A 196 -22.98 -15.98 9.85
C THR A 196 -21.96 -17.12 9.82
N LYS A 197 -21.93 -17.92 8.75
CA LYS A 197 -20.95 -18.98 8.55
C LYS A 197 -19.51 -18.44 8.55
N GLN A 198 -19.27 -17.27 7.96
CA GLN A 198 -17.96 -16.62 8.01
C GLN A 198 -17.61 -16.19 9.43
N VAL A 199 -18.55 -15.62 10.19
CA VAL A 199 -18.33 -15.25 11.60
C VAL A 199 -17.81 -16.44 12.40
N PHE A 200 -18.47 -17.60 12.32
CA PHE A 200 -18.07 -18.80 13.05
C PHE A 200 -16.75 -19.38 12.59
N LYS A 201 -16.48 -19.35 11.28
CA LYS A 201 -15.27 -19.93 10.69
C LYS A 201 -14.03 -19.06 10.92
N GLU A 202 -14.19 -17.74 10.88
CA GLU A 202 -13.08 -16.79 10.77
C GLU A 202 -12.82 -16.01 12.05
N TRP A 203 -13.79 -15.90 12.97
CA TRP A 203 -13.66 -15.00 14.12
C TRP A 203 -14.15 -15.59 15.46
N GLY A 204 -15.45 -15.84 15.61
CA GLY A 204 -16.06 -16.11 16.91
C GLY A 204 -16.07 -14.88 17.85
N LYS A 205 -16.03 -15.10 19.16
CA LYS A 205 -15.87 -14.04 20.17
C LYS A 205 -14.54 -14.21 20.86
N LYS A 206 -13.69 -13.19 20.84
CA LYS A 206 -12.38 -13.21 21.51
C LYS A 206 -11.97 -11.82 21.97
N ASP A 207 -11.12 -11.77 22.98
CA ASP A 207 -10.43 -10.53 23.35
C ASP A 207 -9.20 -10.38 22.46
N VAL A 208 -9.00 -9.20 21.90
CA VAL A 208 -7.91 -8.86 20.99
C VAL A 208 -7.34 -7.49 21.32
N GLU A 209 -6.06 -7.31 21.06
CA GLU A 209 -5.41 -6.00 21.12
C GLU A 209 -5.50 -5.36 19.74
N VAL A 210 -6.22 -4.23 19.66
CA VAL A 210 -6.37 -3.47 18.42
C VAL A 210 -5.47 -2.25 18.44
N GLN A 211 -4.94 -1.89 17.28
CA GLN A 211 -4.10 -0.71 17.11
C GLN A 211 -4.97 0.42 16.55
N VAL A 212 -5.04 1.53 17.29
CA VAL A 212 -5.72 2.74 16.84
C VAL A 212 -4.74 3.54 15.97
N ILE A 213 -5.09 3.77 14.72
CA ILE A 213 -4.24 4.48 13.75
C ILE A 213 -4.69 5.93 13.61
N LYS A 214 -6.01 6.14 13.65
CA LYS A 214 -6.61 7.46 13.60
C LYS A 214 -7.85 7.51 14.48
N THR A 215 -7.97 8.58 15.25
CA THR A 215 -9.21 8.89 15.97
C THR A 215 -10.18 9.61 15.03
N GLY A 216 -11.41 9.13 14.94
CA GLY A 216 -12.42 9.68 14.03
C GLY A 216 -12.95 11.05 14.45
N SER A 217 -13.46 11.81 13.48
CA SER A 217 -14.07 13.13 13.68
C SER A 217 -15.54 13.07 14.12
N GLY A 218 -16.10 11.87 14.29
CA GLY A 218 -17.52 11.65 14.59
C GLY A 218 -18.39 11.51 13.34
N LYS A 219 -17.78 11.39 12.16
CA LYS A 219 -18.44 11.15 10.87
C LYS A 219 -17.73 10.03 10.12
N CYS A 220 -18.46 9.37 9.23
CA CYS A 220 -17.93 8.36 8.32
C CYS A 220 -18.76 8.40 7.04
N THR A 221 -18.14 8.75 5.92
CA THR A 221 -18.81 8.95 4.61
C THR A 221 -18.33 7.94 3.57
N GLU A 222 -19.08 7.78 2.47
CA GLU A 222 -18.69 6.86 1.39
C GLU A 222 -17.39 7.29 0.73
N GLU A 223 -17.13 8.60 0.64
CA GLU A 223 -15.89 9.16 0.10
C GLU A 223 -14.68 8.74 0.95
N MET A 224 -14.81 8.76 2.28
CA MET A 224 -13.77 8.27 3.19
C MET A 224 -13.49 6.78 2.96
N LEU A 225 -14.55 5.96 2.84
CA LEU A 225 -14.42 4.52 2.58
C LEU A 225 -13.75 4.22 1.24
N GLN A 226 -14.08 5.01 0.22
CA GLN A 226 -13.50 4.89 -1.11
C GLN A 226 -12.01 5.26 -1.08
N MET A 227 -11.68 6.45 -0.60
CA MET A 227 -10.31 6.94 -0.52
C MET A 227 -9.39 5.99 0.26
N LEU A 228 -9.80 5.58 1.46
CA LEU A 228 -9.03 4.66 2.30
C LEU A 228 -8.94 3.26 1.66
N GLY A 229 -10.01 2.79 1.03
CA GLY A 229 -10.04 1.50 0.34
C GLY A 229 -9.06 1.47 -0.83
N GLU A 230 -9.08 2.49 -1.69
CA GLU A 230 -8.19 2.65 -2.84
C GLU A 230 -6.72 2.77 -2.41
N ALA A 231 -6.46 3.50 -1.33
CA ALA A 231 -5.12 3.59 -0.75
C ALA A 231 -4.60 2.22 -0.30
N ILE A 232 -5.39 1.44 0.43
CA ILE A 232 -4.98 0.10 0.88
C ILE A 232 -4.85 -0.86 -0.31
N GLU A 233 -5.72 -0.77 -1.31
CA GLU A 233 -5.62 -1.60 -2.52
C GLU A 233 -4.33 -1.31 -3.30
N THR A 234 -3.94 -0.04 -3.38
CA THR A 234 -2.75 0.41 -4.11
C THR A 234 -1.45 0.15 -3.35
N TYR A 235 -1.41 0.48 -2.06
CA TYR A 235 -0.19 0.47 -1.26
C TYR A 235 -0.08 -0.73 -0.31
N HIS A 236 -1.15 -1.50 -0.11
CA HIS A 236 -1.28 -2.58 0.88
C HIS A 236 -1.15 -2.15 2.36
N PHE A 237 -1.05 -0.86 2.63
CA PHE A 237 -1.13 -0.23 3.95
C PHE A 237 -1.77 1.16 3.81
N LEU A 238 -2.00 1.86 4.91
CA LEU A 238 -2.50 3.24 4.90
C LEU A 238 -1.34 4.25 4.96
N PRO A 239 -1.06 5.03 3.91
CA PRO A 239 -0.06 6.09 3.96
C PRO A 239 -0.48 7.21 4.92
N PRO A 240 0.48 7.85 5.62
CA PRO A 240 0.19 8.99 6.51
C PRO A 240 -0.59 10.13 5.84
N SER A 241 -0.26 10.46 4.58
CA SER A 241 -0.95 11.52 3.83
C SER A 241 -2.46 11.28 3.71
N VAL A 242 -2.86 10.03 3.42
CA VAL A 242 -4.27 9.65 3.30
C VAL A 242 -4.97 9.72 4.66
N LEU A 243 -4.29 9.35 5.74
CA LEU A 243 -4.84 9.44 7.09
C LEU A 243 -5.14 10.89 7.50
N ASP A 244 -4.35 11.85 7.03
CA ASP A 244 -4.51 13.27 7.35
C ASP A 244 -5.60 13.95 6.51
N GLU A 245 -5.79 13.51 5.27
CA GLU A 245 -6.88 13.98 4.39
C GLU A 245 -8.26 13.45 4.80
N SER A 246 -8.32 12.34 5.55
CA SER A 246 -9.58 11.67 5.91
C SER A 246 -10.41 12.32 7.03
N ILE A 247 -10.07 13.55 7.49
CA ILE A 247 -10.69 14.21 8.67
C ILE A 247 -11.76 15.23 8.29
#